data_AF-S9ZJ06-F1
#
_entry.id   AF-S9ZJ06-F1
#
_cell.length_a   1.000
_cell.length_b   1.000
_cell.length_c   1.000
_cell.angle_alpha   90.00
_cell.angle_beta   90.00
_cell.angle_gamma   90.00
#
_symmetry.space_group_name_H-M   'P 1'
#
loop_
_entity.id
_entity.type
_entity.pdbx_description
1 polymer ?
#
loop_
_entity_poly.entity_id
_entity_poly.type
_entity_poly.pdbx_seq_one_letter_code
_entity_poly.pdbx_strand_id
1 'polypeptide(L)'
;MSTPTATPVRAISLTPFHYHSLAVPSGTATLAAYLADRSMSYALAGAMGALAPSAALPQKDYARDLRQLPWLCSVFEARNPRLLPAIGKRLNLDTEGGYQKRVMDATGTGNLKTWFYIQEVPVGVEYDGAIFGMDPFRMASEVEQKEVTEIIVRTGRHLGGLLSLTRQQDSRPVRLNAHTAHLFGQRPEDDPALAVDVFALYDIQVTAPMELDIAAATVGNWRDFQA
;
A
#
# COMPACT_ATOMS: atom_id res chain seq x y z
N MET A 1 20.89 9.11 -12.40
CA MET A 1 19.65 9.33 -11.64
C MET A 1 18.85 10.35 -12.40
N SER A 2 17.67 9.95 -12.86
CA SER A 2 16.77 10.75 -13.71
C SER A 2 15.52 11.08 -12.90
N THR A 3 14.99 12.30 -13.04
CA THR A 3 13.73 12.65 -12.39
C THR A 3 12.59 11.89 -13.09
N PRO A 4 11.88 10.96 -12.42
CA PRO A 4 10.77 10.24 -13.01
C PRO A 4 9.62 11.19 -13.34
N THR A 5 8.76 10.78 -14.29
CA THR A 5 7.47 11.46 -14.43
C THR A 5 6.66 11.20 -13.16
N ALA A 6 6.03 12.25 -12.63
CA ALA A 6 5.16 12.18 -11.48
C ALA A 6 3.71 12.37 -11.92
N THR A 7 2.88 11.34 -11.75
CA THR A 7 1.47 11.38 -12.07
C THR A 7 0.68 11.51 -10.76
N PRO A 8 0.06 12.68 -10.47
CA PRO A 8 -0.79 12.82 -9.30
C PRO A 8 -2.08 12.02 -9.51
N VAL A 9 -2.51 11.31 -8.47
CA VAL A 9 -3.65 10.40 -8.54
C VAL A 9 -4.52 10.48 -7.29
N ARG A 10 -5.78 10.11 -7.48
CA ARG A 10 -6.72 9.83 -6.38
C ARG A 10 -7.15 8.38 -6.44
N ALA A 11 -7.05 7.71 -5.31
CA ALA A 11 -7.64 6.40 -5.08
C ALA A 11 -9.00 6.54 -4.39
N ILE A 12 -10.00 5.78 -4.81
CA ILE A 12 -11.29 5.66 -4.13
C ILE A 12 -11.54 4.19 -3.80
N SER A 13 -11.87 3.89 -2.55
CA SER A 13 -12.24 2.52 -2.17
C SER A 13 -13.57 2.10 -2.78
N LEU A 14 -13.55 1.01 -3.55
CA LEU A 14 -14.74 0.42 -4.18
C LEU A 14 -15.33 -0.73 -3.36
N THR A 15 -14.49 -1.41 -2.58
CA THR A 15 -14.91 -2.46 -1.64
C THR A 15 -14.29 -2.22 -0.27
N PRO A 16 -14.91 -2.74 0.81
CA PRO A 16 -14.27 -2.73 2.11
C PRO A 16 -12.95 -3.52 2.12
N PHE A 17 -11.95 -3.03 2.85
CA PHE A 17 -10.66 -3.71 2.97
C PHE A 17 -9.98 -3.47 4.32
N HIS A 18 -9.00 -4.31 4.67
CA HIS A 18 -8.19 -4.17 5.88
C HIS A 18 -6.75 -4.65 5.68
N TYR A 19 -5.81 -4.21 6.53
CA TYR A 19 -4.39 -4.64 6.50
C TYR A 19 -3.85 -5.24 7.82
N HIS A 20 -4.61 -5.22 8.91
CA HIS A 20 -4.12 -5.57 10.27
C HIS A 20 -2.93 -4.72 10.73
N SER A 21 -3.10 -3.42 10.70
CA SER A 21 -2.05 -2.45 11.03
C SER A 21 -1.77 -2.35 12.54
N LEU A 22 -2.81 -2.36 13.36
CA LEU A 22 -2.72 -2.06 14.79
C LEU A 22 -3.33 -3.19 15.60
N ALA A 23 -2.64 -3.64 16.65
CA ALA A 23 -3.23 -4.53 17.64
C ALA A 23 -4.21 -3.75 18.51
N VAL A 24 -5.44 -4.26 18.65
CA VAL A 24 -6.47 -3.68 19.53
C VAL A 24 -7.05 -4.80 20.41
N PRO A 25 -7.70 -4.48 21.54
CA PRO A 25 -8.29 -5.51 22.40
C PRO A 25 -9.18 -6.47 21.60
N SER A 26 -8.87 -7.78 21.67
CA SER A 26 -9.60 -8.84 20.97
C SER A 26 -9.55 -8.80 19.44
N GLY A 27 -8.59 -8.10 18.83
CA GLY A 27 -8.53 -8.04 17.38
C GLY A 27 -7.43 -7.15 16.81
N THR A 28 -7.69 -6.61 15.63
CA THR A 28 -6.78 -5.72 14.92
C THR A 28 -7.55 -4.62 14.18
N ALA A 29 -6.99 -3.42 14.11
CA ALA A 29 -7.53 -2.33 13.32
C ALA A 29 -6.64 -2.03 12.11
N THR A 30 -7.26 -1.50 11.05
CA THR A 30 -6.54 -0.95 9.90
C THR A 30 -6.24 0.52 10.13
N LEU A 31 -5.08 0.99 9.70
CA LEU A 31 -4.80 2.42 9.65
C LEU A 31 -5.54 3.04 8.47
N ALA A 32 -6.65 3.75 8.72
CA ALA A 32 -7.47 4.34 7.65
C ALA A 32 -6.88 5.62 7.05
N ALA A 33 -5.92 6.25 7.73
CA ALA A 33 -5.34 7.52 7.31
C ALA A 33 -4.37 7.38 6.12
N TYR A 34 -3.75 6.20 5.96
CA TYR A 34 -2.68 6.01 5.00
C TYR A 34 -2.75 4.64 4.32
N LEU A 35 -2.48 4.61 3.01
CA LEU A 35 -2.06 3.39 2.32
C LEU A 35 -0.56 3.47 2.08
N ALA A 36 0.15 2.40 2.42
CA ALA A 36 1.59 2.33 2.25
C ALA A 36 1.97 2.42 0.77
N ASP A 37 2.99 3.22 0.49
CA ASP A 37 3.61 3.41 -0.82
C ASP A 37 3.97 2.09 -1.51
N ARG A 38 4.59 1.16 -0.79
CA ARG A 38 4.99 -0.14 -1.32
C ARG A 38 3.77 -0.97 -1.71
N SER A 39 2.73 -1.01 -0.87
CA SER A 39 1.48 -1.72 -1.18
C SER A 39 0.85 -1.17 -2.45
N MET A 40 0.82 0.15 -2.63
CA MET A 40 0.28 0.77 -3.83
C MET A 40 1.15 0.54 -5.07
N SER A 41 2.48 0.50 -4.92
CA SER A 41 3.41 0.19 -6.00
C SER A 41 3.18 -1.23 -6.54
N TYR A 42 3.06 -2.23 -5.65
CA TYR A 42 2.73 -3.60 -6.04
C TYR A 42 1.30 -3.75 -6.58
N ALA A 43 0.33 -3.04 -5.99
CA ALA A 43 -1.06 -3.07 -6.45
C ALA A 43 -1.19 -2.55 -7.89
N LEU A 44 -0.51 -1.45 -8.20
CA LEU A 44 -0.44 -0.91 -9.56
C LEU A 44 0.29 -1.86 -10.50
N ALA A 45 1.47 -2.36 -10.11
CA ALA A 45 2.21 -3.30 -10.92
C ALA A 45 1.41 -4.58 -11.22
N GLY A 46 0.62 -5.08 -10.26
CA GLY A 46 -0.27 -6.21 -10.45
C GLY A 46 -1.40 -5.92 -11.43
N ALA A 47 -2.03 -4.74 -11.33
CA ALA A 47 -3.09 -4.32 -12.25
C ALA A 47 -2.57 -4.11 -13.69
N MET A 48 -1.35 -3.61 -13.82
CA MET A 48 -0.70 -3.34 -15.11
C MET A 48 0.05 -4.54 -15.69
N GLY A 49 -0.02 -5.71 -15.06
CA GLY A 49 0.66 -6.93 -15.54
C GLY A 49 2.19 -6.88 -15.47
N ALA A 50 2.76 -5.99 -14.64
CA ALA A 50 4.20 -5.77 -14.52
C ALA A 50 4.88 -6.63 -13.44
N LEU A 51 4.15 -7.51 -12.75
CA LEU A 51 4.73 -8.44 -11.79
C LEU A 51 5.31 -9.66 -12.51
N ALA A 52 6.57 -9.99 -12.22
CA ALA A 52 7.22 -11.17 -12.77
C ALA A 52 6.50 -12.45 -12.28
N PRO A 53 6.13 -13.37 -13.18
CA PRO A 53 5.63 -14.67 -12.78
C PRO A 53 6.77 -15.50 -12.19
N SER A 54 6.52 -16.16 -11.05
CA SER A 54 7.47 -17.11 -10.46
C SER A 54 6.74 -18.30 -9.86
N ALA A 55 7.30 -19.49 -10.06
CA ALA A 55 6.77 -20.74 -9.48
C ALA A 55 7.04 -20.85 -7.97
N ALA A 56 8.04 -20.12 -7.46
CA ALA A 56 8.38 -20.04 -6.05
C ALA A 56 8.58 -18.59 -5.62
N LEU A 57 8.27 -18.28 -4.36
CA LEU A 57 8.58 -16.97 -3.80
C LEU A 57 10.11 -16.81 -3.73
N PRO A 58 10.68 -15.73 -4.27
CA PRO A 58 12.11 -15.48 -4.14
C PRO A 58 12.46 -15.22 -2.68
N GLN A 59 13.75 -15.29 -2.33
CA GLN A 59 14.21 -14.85 -1.02
C GLN A 59 13.79 -13.39 -0.81
N LYS A 60 13.24 -13.10 0.37
CA LYS A 60 12.69 -11.80 0.72
C LYS A 60 13.76 -10.71 0.67
N ASP A 61 13.61 -9.77 -0.25
CA ASP A 61 14.45 -8.57 -0.39
C ASP A 61 13.62 -7.43 -1.00
N TYR A 62 13.06 -6.57 -0.16
CA TYR A 62 12.21 -5.48 -0.61
C TYR A 62 12.96 -4.46 -1.47
N ALA A 63 14.24 -4.20 -1.20
CA ALA A 63 15.01 -3.21 -1.95
C ALA A 63 15.24 -3.71 -3.39
N ARG A 64 15.61 -4.99 -3.56
CA ARG A 64 15.70 -5.62 -4.87
C ARG A 64 14.35 -5.59 -5.59
N ASP A 65 13.28 -5.98 -4.92
CA ASP A 65 11.98 -6.16 -5.57
C ASP A 65 11.37 -4.81 -5.99
N LEU A 66 11.49 -3.76 -5.16
CA LEU A 66 11.05 -2.41 -5.52
C LEU A 66 11.85 -1.80 -6.67
N ARG A 67 13.15 -2.12 -6.79
CA ARG A 67 13.98 -1.68 -7.93
C ARG A 67 13.51 -2.26 -9.26
N GLN A 68 12.77 -3.37 -9.27
CA GLN A 68 12.29 -4.02 -10.50
C GLN A 68 10.90 -3.55 -10.94
N LEU A 69 10.08 -2.98 -10.05
CA LEU A 69 8.74 -2.51 -10.41
C LEU A 69 8.83 -1.32 -11.36
N PRO A 70 7.96 -1.12 -12.37
CA PRO A 70 8.06 0.08 -13.21
C PRO A 70 7.74 1.38 -12.47
N TRP A 71 7.00 1.27 -11.36
CA TRP A 71 6.51 2.40 -10.59
C TRP A 71 6.91 2.31 -9.12
N LEU A 72 7.19 3.46 -8.54
CA LEU A 72 7.11 3.67 -7.10
C LEU A 72 5.97 4.64 -6.81
N CYS A 73 5.41 4.58 -5.63
CA CYS A 73 4.32 5.47 -5.22
C CYS A 73 4.75 6.37 -4.06
N SER A 74 4.04 7.48 -3.87
CA SER A 74 4.03 8.18 -2.59
C SER A 74 3.23 7.38 -1.56
N VAL A 75 3.24 7.81 -0.30
CA VAL A 75 2.18 7.41 0.64
C VAL A 75 0.87 8.02 0.13
N PHE A 76 -0.21 7.25 0.21
CA PHE A 76 -1.56 7.71 -0.15
C PHE A 76 -2.26 8.16 1.12
N GLU A 77 -2.56 9.45 1.23
CA GLU A 77 -3.15 10.08 2.42
C GLU A 77 -4.67 10.23 2.25
N ALA A 78 -5.43 9.78 3.25
CA ALA A 78 -6.88 9.79 3.21
C ALA A 78 -7.45 11.20 3.42
N ARG A 79 -8.44 11.59 2.61
CA ARG A 79 -9.17 12.85 2.80
C ARG A 79 -10.28 12.74 3.84
N ASN A 80 -10.86 11.54 3.95
CA ASN A 80 -11.99 11.22 4.82
C ASN A 80 -11.71 9.91 5.57
N PRO A 81 -10.65 9.83 6.39
CA PRO A 81 -10.26 8.61 7.09
C PRO A 81 -11.39 8.15 8.01
N ARG A 82 -11.85 6.91 7.80
CA ARG A 82 -12.88 6.29 8.62
C ARG A 82 -12.77 4.77 8.56
N LEU A 83 -13.27 4.13 9.59
CA LEU A 83 -13.36 2.68 9.70
C LEU A 83 -14.81 2.28 9.91
N LEU A 84 -15.16 1.10 9.42
CA LEU A 84 -16.38 0.41 9.81
C LEU A 84 -16.32 0.01 11.30
N PRO A 85 -17.49 -0.20 11.94
CA PRO A 85 -17.56 -0.83 13.24
C PRO A 85 -16.81 -2.16 13.25
N ALA A 86 -16.32 -2.58 14.41
CA ALA A 86 -15.59 -3.84 14.54
C ALA A 86 -16.49 -5.03 14.15
N ILE A 87 -16.02 -5.84 13.20
CA ILE A 87 -16.73 -7.04 12.74
C ILE A 87 -16.01 -8.26 13.30
N GLY A 88 -16.77 -9.16 13.94
CA GLY A 88 -16.25 -10.45 14.39
C GLY A 88 -15.95 -11.37 13.21
N LYS A 89 -14.74 -11.89 13.14
CA LYS A 89 -14.32 -12.94 12.20
C LYS A 89 -13.98 -14.19 12.98
N ARG A 90 -14.43 -15.34 12.48
CA ARG A 90 -14.12 -16.64 13.08
C ARG A 90 -12.82 -17.17 12.49
N LEU A 91 -11.88 -17.54 13.35
CA LEU A 91 -10.67 -18.26 12.96
C LEU A 91 -10.99 -19.75 13.06
N ASN A 92 -11.10 -20.45 11.92
CA ASN A 92 -11.34 -21.90 11.89
C ASN A 92 -10.03 -22.69 12.05
N LEU A 93 -9.27 -22.37 13.10
CA LEU A 93 -8.01 -23.07 13.42
C LEU A 93 -8.22 -24.58 13.60
N ASP A 94 -9.37 -24.96 14.17
CA ASP A 94 -9.71 -26.35 14.46
C ASP A 94 -9.89 -27.20 13.18
N THR A 95 -10.25 -26.58 12.05
CA THR A 95 -10.51 -27.28 10.78
C THR A 95 -9.31 -27.21 9.83
N GLU A 96 -8.57 -26.11 9.82
CA GLU A 96 -7.42 -25.90 8.91
C GLU A 96 -6.10 -26.41 9.50
N GLY A 97 -5.94 -26.44 10.82
CA GLY A 97 -4.67 -26.76 11.49
C GLY A 97 -4.40 -28.25 11.73
N GLY A 98 -5.36 -29.14 11.45
CA GLY A 98 -5.20 -30.59 11.67
C GLY A 98 -4.84 -30.95 13.12
N TYR A 99 -5.34 -30.18 14.09
CA TYR A 99 -4.97 -30.35 15.49
C TYR A 99 -5.42 -31.73 16.00
N GLN A 100 -4.53 -32.43 16.72
CA GLN A 100 -4.91 -33.64 17.42
C GLN A 100 -6.01 -33.34 18.44
N LYS A 101 -6.97 -34.24 18.60
CA LYS A 101 -8.18 -34.10 19.44
C LYS A 101 -7.92 -33.49 20.84
N ARG A 102 -6.79 -33.82 21.48
CA ARG A 102 -6.38 -33.24 22.78
C ARG A 102 -6.15 -31.72 22.75
N VAL A 103 -5.63 -31.19 21.64
CA VAL A 103 -5.45 -29.75 21.45
C VAL A 103 -6.80 -29.09 21.18
N MET A 104 -7.69 -29.73 20.41
CA MET A 104 -9.06 -29.26 20.19
C MET A 104 -9.87 -29.17 21.49
N ASP A 105 -9.71 -30.15 22.39
CA ASP A 105 -10.38 -30.13 23.71
C ASP A 105 -9.81 -29.02 24.62
N ALA A 106 -8.52 -28.67 24.47
CA ALA A 106 -7.89 -27.54 25.16
C ALA A 106 -8.24 -26.18 24.52
N THR A 107 -8.48 -26.11 23.21
CA THR A 107 -8.93 -24.89 22.51
C THR A 107 -10.41 -24.60 22.78
N GLY A 108 -11.24 -25.65 22.88
CA GLY A 108 -12.68 -25.58 23.18
C GLY A 108 -13.04 -25.20 24.62
N THR A 109 -12.08 -25.22 25.56
CA THR A 109 -12.31 -24.92 26.99
C THR A 109 -12.10 -23.44 27.37
N GLY A 110 -11.93 -22.55 26.38
CA GLY A 110 -12.17 -21.11 26.59
C GLY A 110 -10.96 -20.18 26.55
N ASN A 111 -9.78 -20.65 26.12
CA ASN A 111 -8.56 -19.81 26.09
C ASN A 111 -8.00 -19.51 24.69
N LEU A 112 -8.57 -20.07 23.63
CA LEU A 112 -8.26 -19.68 22.24
C LEU A 112 -9.48 -18.97 21.67
N LYS A 113 -9.35 -17.65 21.45
CA LYS A 113 -10.41 -16.84 20.86
C LYS A 113 -10.71 -17.35 19.45
N THR A 114 -11.79 -18.11 19.32
CA THR A 114 -12.35 -18.52 18.03
C THR A 114 -12.79 -17.32 17.19
N TRP A 115 -12.99 -16.16 17.85
CA TRP A 115 -13.42 -14.91 17.25
C TRP A 115 -12.40 -13.80 17.49
N PHE A 116 -12.01 -13.11 16.43
CA PHE A 116 -11.23 -11.89 16.49
C PHE A 116 -11.99 -10.77 15.77
N TYR A 117 -11.83 -9.54 16.24
CA TYR A 117 -12.47 -8.39 15.60
C TYR A 117 -11.52 -7.74 14.60
N ILE A 118 -12.08 -7.32 13.46
CA ILE A 118 -11.37 -6.48 12.50
C ILE A 118 -12.15 -5.19 12.25
N GLN A 119 -11.41 -4.15 11.90
CA GLN A 119 -11.99 -2.93 11.34
C GLN A 119 -11.48 -2.73 9.91
N GLU A 120 -12.44 -2.52 9.02
CA GLU A 120 -12.22 -2.33 7.60
C GLU A 120 -12.43 -0.86 7.23
N VAL A 121 -11.69 -0.39 6.23
CA VAL A 121 -11.98 0.86 5.54
C VAL A 121 -13.25 0.62 4.71
N PRO A 122 -14.30 1.47 4.81
CA PRO A 122 -15.51 1.33 4.01
C PRO A 122 -15.30 1.79 2.55
N VAL A 123 -16.32 1.61 1.72
CA VAL A 123 -16.42 2.19 0.37
C VAL A 123 -16.44 3.72 0.43
N GLY A 124 -15.89 4.37 -0.61
CA GLY A 124 -15.91 5.82 -0.80
C GLY A 124 -14.91 6.60 0.05
N VAL A 125 -13.90 5.93 0.61
CA VAL A 125 -12.75 6.63 1.21
C VAL A 125 -11.79 7.02 0.09
N GLU A 126 -11.47 8.31 0.04
CA GLU A 126 -10.60 8.91 -0.95
C GLU A 126 -9.19 9.06 -0.40
N TYR A 127 -8.20 8.73 -1.20
CA TYR A 127 -6.79 8.91 -0.88
C TYR A 127 -6.09 9.68 -1.99
N ASP A 128 -5.37 10.74 -1.63
CA ASP A 128 -4.53 11.49 -2.56
C ASP A 128 -3.09 10.95 -2.50
N GLY A 129 -2.44 10.83 -3.65
CA GLY A 129 -1.06 10.37 -3.76
C GLY A 129 -0.48 10.63 -5.14
N ALA A 130 0.72 10.10 -5.37
CA ALA A 130 1.40 10.19 -6.65
C ALA A 130 2.07 8.87 -7.04
N ILE A 131 2.20 8.68 -8.34
CA ILE A 131 2.91 7.58 -8.98
C ILE A 131 4.14 8.16 -9.65
N PHE A 132 5.31 7.58 -9.39
CA PHE A 132 6.60 7.95 -9.94
C PHE A 132 7.07 6.87 -10.91
N GLY A 133 7.29 7.22 -12.17
CA GLY A 133 7.69 6.31 -13.24
C GLY A 133 7.05 6.71 -14.56
N MET A 134 6.89 5.77 -15.49
CA MET A 134 6.10 6.02 -16.70
C MET A 134 4.63 6.30 -16.35
N ASP A 135 3.93 7.15 -17.10
CA ASP A 135 2.52 7.43 -16.79
C ASP A 135 1.64 6.17 -17.05
N PRO A 136 1.04 5.56 -16.02
CA PRO A 136 0.34 4.28 -16.18
C PRO A 136 -0.96 4.41 -16.98
N PHE A 137 -1.63 5.57 -16.94
CA PHE A 137 -2.85 5.81 -17.71
C PHE A 137 -2.54 5.95 -19.19
N ARG A 138 -1.42 6.61 -19.52
CA ARG A 138 -0.92 6.67 -20.89
C ARG A 138 -0.58 5.27 -21.41
N MET A 139 0.17 4.49 -20.63
CA MET A 139 0.52 3.12 -21.00
C MET A 139 -0.71 2.24 -21.22
N ALA A 140 -1.69 2.31 -20.30
CA ALA A 140 -2.95 1.58 -20.45
C ALA A 140 -3.71 2.03 -21.70
N SER A 141 -3.75 3.34 -21.98
CA SER A 141 -4.44 3.88 -23.15
C SER A 141 -3.81 3.43 -24.47
N GLU A 142 -2.47 3.36 -24.53
CA GLU A 142 -1.73 2.88 -25.69
C GLU A 142 -2.01 1.40 -25.97
N VAL A 143 -2.01 0.56 -24.93
CA VAL A 143 -2.30 -0.88 -25.04
C VAL A 143 -3.75 -1.16 -25.42
N GLU A 144 -4.70 -0.46 -24.78
CA GLU A 144 -6.13 -0.65 -24.99
C GLU A 144 -6.67 0.06 -26.26
N GLN A 145 -5.85 0.87 -26.92
CA GLN A 145 -6.22 1.70 -28.08
C GLN A 145 -7.46 2.59 -27.84
N LYS A 146 -7.66 3.02 -26.59
CA LYS A 146 -8.73 3.93 -26.16
C LYS A 146 -8.23 4.76 -24.98
N GLU A 147 -8.86 5.90 -24.73
CA GLU A 147 -8.53 6.70 -23.55
C GLU A 147 -8.90 5.95 -22.26
N VAL A 148 -7.90 5.67 -21.43
CA VAL A 148 -8.05 5.07 -20.10
C VAL A 148 -7.86 6.14 -19.05
N THR A 149 -8.96 6.47 -18.36
CA THR A 149 -8.99 7.49 -17.29
C THR A 149 -9.00 6.89 -15.89
N GLU A 150 -9.22 5.58 -15.79
CA GLU A 150 -9.38 4.84 -14.55
C GLU A 150 -8.62 3.51 -14.60
N ILE A 151 -7.92 3.18 -13.52
CA ILE A 151 -7.25 1.89 -13.32
C ILE A 151 -7.76 1.27 -12.02
N ILE A 152 -8.28 0.05 -12.07
CA ILE A 152 -8.71 -0.68 -10.88
C ILE A 152 -7.54 -1.51 -10.34
N VAL A 153 -7.17 -1.27 -9.09
CA VAL A 153 -6.10 -2.00 -8.41
C VAL A 153 -6.65 -2.82 -7.24
N ARG A 154 -6.01 -3.96 -6.97
CA ARG A 154 -6.34 -4.81 -5.82
C ARG A 154 -5.38 -4.53 -4.67
N THR A 155 -5.92 -4.42 -3.46
CA THR A 155 -5.12 -4.15 -2.28
C THR A 155 -5.71 -4.75 -1.00
N GLY A 156 -5.09 -4.50 0.15
CA GLY A 156 -5.51 -5.08 1.42
C GLY A 156 -5.04 -6.51 1.60
N ARG A 157 -5.32 -7.06 2.78
CA ARG A 157 -5.05 -8.46 3.08
C ARG A 157 -5.76 -9.37 2.08
N HIS A 158 -5.06 -10.40 1.61
CA HIS A 158 -5.54 -11.35 0.59
C HIS A 158 -6.00 -10.70 -0.73
N LEU A 159 -5.58 -9.46 -1.02
CA LEU A 159 -6.00 -8.70 -2.21
C LEU A 159 -7.54 -8.56 -2.32
N GLY A 160 -8.22 -8.52 -1.17
CA GLY A 160 -9.68 -8.44 -1.09
C GLY A 160 -10.26 -7.05 -1.35
N GLY A 161 -9.47 -6.00 -1.21
CA GLY A 161 -9.84 -4.62 -1.48
C GLY A 161 -9.71 -4.26 -2.96
N LEU A 162 -10.65 -3.46 -3.47
CA LEU A 162 -10.59 -2.83 -4.78
C LEU A 162 -10.53 -1.32 -4.61
N LEU A 163 -9.58 -0.68 -5.29
CA LEU A 163 -9.48 0.76 -5.39
C LEU A 163 -9.58 1.18 -6.86
N SER A 164 -10.32 2.24 -7.13
CA SER A 164 -10.28 2.98 -8.39
C SER A 164 -9.19 4.04 -8.30
N LEU A 165 -8.23 4.04 -9.23
CA LEU A 165 -7.23 5.09 -9.41
C LEU A 165 -7.62 5.99 -10.58
N THR A 166 -7.63 7.30 -10.36
CA THR A 166 -7.87 8.32 -11.40
C THR A 166 -6.79 9.38 -11.36
N ARG A 167 -6.40 9.91 -12.54
CA ARG A 167 -5.44 11.02 -12.62
C ARG A 167 -6.08 12.29 -12.02
N GLN A 168 -5.31 13.04 -11.25
CA GLN A 168 -5.70 14.37 -10.79
C GLN A 168 -5.07 15.46 -11.67
N GLN A 169 -5.78 16.56 -11.87
CA GLN A 169 -5.25 17.72 -12.59
C GLN A 169 -4.49 18.67 -11.65
N ASP A 170 -4.90 18.72 -10.38
CA ASP A 170 -4.27 19.59 -9.37
C ASP A 170 -3.08 18.89 -8.73
N SER A 171 -1.91 19.52 -8.77
CA SER A 171 -0.72 19.09 -8.04
C SER A 171 -0.88 19.43 -6.55
N ARG A 172 -1.43 18.49 -5.78
CA ARG A 172 -1.40 18.60 -4.31
C ARG A 172 -0.04 18.17 -3.77
N PRO A 173 0.42 18.76 -2.66
CA PRO A 173 1.56 18.25 -1.94
C PRO A 173 1.35 16.78 -1.59
N VAL A 174 2.40 15.98 -1.77
CA VAL A 174 2.41 14.55 -1.45
C VAL A 174 3.39 14.28 -0.32
N ARG A 175 3.29 13.10 0.29
CA ARG A 175 4.20 12.67 1.34
C ARG A 175 4.92 11.40 0.92
N LEU A 176 6.23 11.34 1.17
CA LEU A 176 7.03 10.15 0.93
C LEU A 176 7.11 9.29 2.19
N ASN A 177 7.54 8.04 2.02
CA ASN A 177 7.81 7.13 3.13
C ASN A 177 9.31 7.07 3.40
N ALA A 178 9.75 7.62 4.52
CA ALA A 178 11.15 7.61 4.94
C ALA A 178 11.70 6.19 5.10
N HIS A 179 10.87 5.23 5.51
CA HIS A 179 11.27 3.82 5.57
C HIS A 179 11.64 3.29 4.19
N THR A 180 10.90 3.65 3.14
CA THR A 180 11.22 3.23 1.77
C THR A 180 12.49 3.91 1.28
N ALA A 181 12.68 5.21 1.53
CA ALA A 181 13.92 5.90 1.21
C ALA A 181 15.14 5.22 1.84
N HIS A 182 15.01 4.75 3.09
CA HIS A 182 16.07 4.00 3.77
C HIS A 182 16.46 2.70 3.06
N LEU A 183 15.50 1.97 2.45
CA LEU A 183 15.79 0.77 1.64
C LEU A 183 16.67 1.07 0.42
N PHE A 184 16.65 2.31 -0.06
CA PHE A 184 17.48 2.80 -1.16
C PHE A 184 18.76 3.51 -0.69
N GLY A 185 19.04 3.49 0.61
CA GLY A 185 20.26 4.07 1.19
C GLY A 185 20.17 5.57 1.49
N GLN A 186 18.99 6.19 1.36
CA GLN A 186 18.79 7.60 1.68
C GLN A 186 18.20 7.71 3.09
N ARG A 187 18.92 8.36 4.01
CA ARG A 187 18.54 8.46 5.42
C ARG A 187 17.96 9.85 5.74
N PRO A 188 16.95 9.95 6.62
CA PRO A 188 16.41 11.23 7.08
C PRO A 188 17.44 12.17 7.71
N GLU A 189 18.52 11.63 8.28
CA GLU A 189 19.63 12.39 8.86
C GLU A 189 20.45 13.15 7.80
N ASP A 190 20.55 12.58 6.59
CA ASP A 190 21.35 13.11 5.48
C ASP A 190 20.51 14.04 4.58
N ASP A 191 19.18 13.93 4.64
CA ASP A 191 18.24 14.70 3.82
C ASP A 191 17.06 15.22 4.65
N PRO A 192 17.05 16.53 4.99
CA PRO A 192 15.96 17.15 5.74
C PRO A 192 14.57 17.00 5.10
N ALA A 193 14.47 16.82 3.77
CA ALA A 193 13.20 16.60 3.11
C ALA A 193 12.58 15.23 3.47
N LEU A 194 13.40 14.29 3.95
CA LEU A 194 12.98 12.96 4.41
C LEU A 194 12.76 12.88 5.92
N ALA A 195 12.85 14.00 6.64
CA ALA A 195 12.53 14.05 8.06
C ALA A 195 11.11 13.50 8.31
N VAL A 196 11.01 12.59 9.28
CA VAL A 196 9.73 11.96 9.64
C VAL A 196 8.87 12.97 10.38
N ASP A 197 7.73 13.31 9.79
CA ASP A 197 6.70 14.17 10.40
C ASP A 197 5.68 13.31 11.17
N VAL A 198 5.25 12.19 10.57
CA VAL A 198 4.29 11.26 11.18
C VAL A 198 4.85 9.85 11.22
N PHE A 199 5.09 9.33 12.42
CA PHE A 199 5.39 7.92 12.64
C PHE A 199 4.07 7.14 12.81
N ALA A 200 3.59 6.52 11.73
CA ALA A 200 2.34 5.76 11.78
C ALA A 200 2.56 4.28 12.11
N LEU A 201 3.56 3.66 11.48
CA LEU A 201 4.05 2.31 11.74
C LEU A 201 5.55 2.28 11.46
N TYR A 202 6.24 1.22 11.90
CA TYR A 202 7.66 1.02 11.58
C TYR A 202 7.95 1.08 10.08
N ASP A 203 7.01 0.65 9.26
CA ASP A 203 7.14 0.54 7.82
C ASP A 203 6.31 1.60 7.06
N ILE A 204 5.69 2.53 7.80
CA ILE A 204 4.98 3.73 7.33
C ILE A 204 5.43 4.93 8.18
N GLN A 205 6.54 5.54 7.75
CA GLN A 205 7.12 6.72 8.39
C GLN A 205 7.02 7.89 7.41
N VAL A 206 6.04 8.74 7.62
CA VAL A 206 5.57 9.70 6.62
C VAL A 206 6.32 11.02 6.78
N THR A 207 6.85 11.56 5.69
CA THR A 207 7.50 12.88 5.66
C THR A 207 6.48 14.01 5.80
N ALA A 208 6.96 15.24 6.00
CA ALA A 208 6.14 16.42 5.78
C ALA A 208 5.61 16.46 4.33
N PRO A 209 4.46 17.13 4.08
CA PRO A 209 3.99 17.36 2.73
C PRO A 209 5.04 18.13 1.92
N MET A 210 5.29 17.68 0.70
CA MET A 210 6.21 18.33 -0.22
C MET A 210 5.61 18.42 -1.61
N GLU A 211 6.06 19.42 -2.38
CA GLU A 211 5.64 19.61 -3.75
C GLU A 211 6.01 18.41 -4.63
N LEU A 212 5.18 18.13 -5.62
CA LEU A 212 5.30 16.94 -6.46
C LEU A 212 6.65 16.84 -7.17
N ASP A 213 7.19 17.98 -7.63
CA ASP A 213 8.50 18.04 -8.29
C ASP A 213 9.66 17.72 -7.35
N ILE A 214 9.56 18.15 -6.09
CA ILE A 214 10.54 17.83 -5.05
C ILE A 214 10.47 16.33 -4.75
N ALA A 215 9.26 15.80 -4.57
CA ALA A 215 9.05 14.37 -4.35
C ALA A 215 9.61 13.53 -5.50
N ALA A 216 9.36 13.94 -6.75
CA ALA A 216 9.88 13.28 -7.94
C ALA A 216 11.42 13.30 -7.98
N ALA A 217 12.04 14.46 -7.70
CA ALA A 217 13.49 14.57 -7.65
C ALA A 217 14.10 13.66 -6.56
N THR A 218 13.50 13.63 -5.37
CA THR A 218 13.93 12.75 -4.27
C THR A 218 13.81 11.28 -4.66
N VAL A 219 12.67 10.87 -5.22
CA VAL A 219 12.45 9.49 -5.67
C VAL A 219 13.39 9.12 -6.83
N GLY A 220 13.72 10.06 -7.71
CA GLY A 220 14.71 9.88 -8.79
C GLY A 220 16.12 9.54 -8.30
N ASN A 221 16.43 9.82 -7.04
CA ASN A 221 17.70 9.41 -6.41
C ASN A 221 17.69 7.95 -5.91
N TRP A 222 16.54 7.27 -5.90
CA TRP A 222 16.44 5.92 -5.36
C TRP A 222 16.89 4.86 -6.39
N ARG A 223 16.65 5.13 -7.68
CA ARG A 223 17.03 4.27 -8.80
C ARG A 223 16.91 5.00 -10.12
N ASP A 224 17.38 4.37 -11.20
CA ASP A 224 17.07 4.84 -12.54
C ASP A 224 15.69 4.36 -12.98
N PHE A 225 14.86 5.27 -13.49
CA PHE A 225 13.53 4.98 -14.02
C PHE A 225 13.51 4.83 -15.54
N GLN A 226 14.64 5.03 -16.21
CA GLN A 226 14.80 4.91 -17.66
C GLN A 226 15.47 3.60 -18.12
N ALA A 227 15.73 2.67 -17.18
CA ALA A 227 16.39 1.39 -17.45
C ALA A 227 15.40 0.28 -17.87
#